data_AF-A0A3N5K5R4-F1
#
_entry.id   AF-A0A3N5K5R4-F1
#
_cell.length_a   1.000
_cell.length_b   1.000
_cell.length_c   1.000
_cell.angle_alpha   90.00
_cell.angle_beta   90.00
_cell.angle_gamma   90.00
#
_symmetry.space_group_name_H-M   'P 1'
#
loop_
_entity.id
_entity.type
_entity.pdbx_description
1 polymer ?
#
loop_
_entity_poly.entity_id
_entity_poly.type
_entity_poly.pdbx_seq_one_letter_code
_entity_poly.pdbx_strand_id
1 'polypeptide(L)'
;MNDLVGAGSLTHLIARRDRVRIAVWVVAIAGLVYITAASTIGLYPTQADLDKAAAAARDNPAALAFSGPDVALDTLGGQVAFQIGAVGLTLVGLMSLLMVSRLTRGEEDSGRLELVRSMPVGRRAPIAAAVWVVAAMNIAVGVLTTASL
;
A
#
# COMPACT_ATOMS: atom_id res chain seq x y z
N MET A 1 -30.20 -16.47 -3.07
CA MET A 1 -29.15 -16.65 -4.10
C MET A 1 -27.88 -15.98 -3.56
N ASN A 2 -26.73 -16.65 -3.60
CA ASN A 2 -25.51 -16.15 -2.96
C ASN A 2 -24.73 -15.27 -3.96
N ASP A 3 -24.76 -13.96 -3.76
CA ASP A 3 -24.25 -12.95 -4.72
C ASP A 3 -22.71 -12.98 -4.93
N LEU A 4 -22.00 -13.77 -4.13
CA LEU A 4 -20.53 -13.88 -4.12
C LEU A 4 -20.02 -15.22 -4.67
N VAL A 5 -20.89 -16.08 -5.21
CA VAL A 5 -20.47 -17.35 -5.80
C VAL A 5 -19.42 -17.12 -6.88
N GLY A 6 -18.29 -17.83 -6.79
CA GLY A 6 -17.17 -17.70 -7.73
C GLY A 6 -16.15 -16.61 -7.40
N ALA A 7 -16.35 -15.79 -6.36
CA ALA A 7 -15.42 -14.70 -6.00
C ALA A 7 -14.00 -15.19 -5.69
N GLY A 8 -13.86 -16.34 -5.01
CA GLY A 8 -12.55 -16.93 -4.72
C GLY A 8 -11.78 -17.32 -5.99
N SER A 9 -12.44 -18.00 -6.93
CA SER A 9 -11.85 -18.37 -8.22
C SER A 9 -11.45 -17.15 -9.04
N LEU A 10 -12.28 -16.10 -9.04
CA LEU A 10 -11.97 -14.83 -9.70
C LEU A 10 -10.79 -14.10 -9.04
N THR A 11 -10.71 -14.11 -7.71
CA THR A 11 -9.59 -13.53 -6.94
C THR A 11 -8.28 -14.20 -7.33
N HIS A 12 -8.25 -15.54 -7.35
CA HIS A 12 -7.07 -16.30 -7.76
C HIS A 12 -6.70 -16.05 -9.23
N LEU A 13 -7.69 -15.95 -10.12
CA LEU A 13 -7.46 -15.62 -11.53
C LEU A 13 -6.82 -14.23 -11.69
N ILE A 14 -7.38 -13.21 -11.01
CA ILE A 14 -6.83 -11.84 -11.03
C ILE A 14 -5.39 -11.85 -10.50
N ALA A 15 -5.16 -12.50 -9.35
CA ALA A 15 -3.84 -12.57 -8.74
C ALA A 15 -2.81 -13.21 -9.67
N ARG A 16 -3.16 -14.29 -10.38
CA ARG A 16 -2.27 -14.93 -11.37
C ARG A 16 -2.00 -14.03 -12.58
N ARG A 17 -3.03 -13.37 -13.10
CA ARG A 17 -2.96 -12.56 -14.31
C ARG A 17 -2.16 -11.29 -14.09
N ASP A 18 -2.45 -10.56 -13.01
CA ASP A 18 -1.82 -9.27 -12.71
C ASP A 18 -0.62 -9.41 -11.75
N ARG A 19 -0.09 -10.63 -11.54
CA ARG A 19 0.99 -10.93 -10.59
C ARG A 19 2.21 -10.01 -10.69
N VAL A 20 2.63 -9.66 -11.91
CA VAL A 20 3.79 -8.81 -12.14
C VAL A 20 3.51 -7.39 -11.66
N ARG A 21 2.33 -6.85 -11.98
CA ARG A 21 1.93 -5.51 -11.56
C ARG A 21 1.73 -5.45 -10.06
N ILE A 22 1.10 -6.48 -9.47
CA ILE A 22 0.95 -6.63 -8.02
C ILE A 22 2.33 -6.64 -7.35
N ALA A 23 3.24 -7.49 -7.82
CA ALA A 23 4.58 -7.61 -7.27
C ALA A 23 5.36 -6.31 -7.39
N VAL A 24 5.34 -5.64 -8.55
CA VAL A 24 6.03 -4.37 -8.76
C VAL A 24 5.53 -3.31 -7.78
N TRP A 25 4.21 -3.15 -7.61
CA TRP A 25 3.67 -2.18 -6.65
C TRP A 25 4.10 -2.48 -5.22
N VAL A 26 3.90 -3.73 -4.77
CA VAL A 26 4.19 -4.13 -3.40
C VAL A 26 5.69 -4.00 -3.09
N VAL A 27 6.54 -4.50 -3.99
CA VAL A 27 8.01 -4.46 -3.83
C VAL A 27 8.55 -3.05 -3.93
N ALA A 28 8.05 -2.21 -4.85
CA ALA A 28 8.53 -0.84 -4.98
C ALA A 28 8.20 0.00 -3.74
N ILE A 29 6.98 -0.11 -3.22
CA ILE A 29 6.57 0.64 -2.02
C ILE A 29 7.33 0.13 -0.78
N ALA A 30 7.36 -1.19 -0.56
CA ALA A 30 8.10 -1.77 0.56
C ALA A 30 9.61 -1.48 0.49
N GLY A 31 10.19 -1.56 -0.71
CA GLY A 31 11.58 -1.25 -0.96
C GLY A 31 11.93 0.21 -0.67
N LEU A 32 11.03 1.15 -1.02
CA LEU A 32 11.21 2.57 -0.71
C LEU A 32 11.26 2.80 0.82
N VAL A 33 10.37 2.17 1.57
CA VAL A 33 10.39 2.24 3.05
C VAL A 33 11.68 1.63 3.59
N TYR A 34 12.04 0.43 3.14
CA TYR A 34 13.26 -0.25 3.59
C TYR A 34 14.53 0.58 3.34
N ILE A 35 14.67 1.18 2.14
CA ILE A 35 15.79 2.05 1.81
C ILE A 35 15.82 3.27 2.73
N THR A 36 14.66 3.84 3.04
CA THR A 36 14.55 4.99 3.95
C THR A 36 14.93 4.61 5.38
N ALA A 37 14.49 3.44 5.85
CA ALA A 37 14.86 2.92 7.16
C ALA A 37 16.38 2.70 7.27
N ALA A 38 16.98 2.00 6.30
CA ALA A 38 18.42 1.79 6.24
C ALA A 38 19.21 3.12 6.19
N SER A 39 18.73 4.10 5.43
CA SER A 39 19.35 5.42 5.35
C SER A 39 19.24 6.19 6.67
N THR A 40 18.11 6.06 7.38
CA THR A 40 17.88 6.72 8.67
C THR A 40 18.80 6.15 9.76
N ILE A 41 19.03 4.82 9.78
CA ILE A 41 20.00 4.19 10.68
C ILE A 41 21.42 4.74 10.44
N GLY A 42 21.79 4.94 9.17
CA GLY A 42 23.10 5.51 8.82
C GLY A 42 23.25 6.98 9.18
N LEU A 43 22.16 7.76 9.10
CA LEU A 43 22.17 9.20 9.37
C LEU A 43 22.08 9.53 10.87
N TYR A 44 21.37 8.69 11.63
CA TYR A 44 21.17 8.85 13.08
C TYR A 44 21.65 7.60 13.82
N PRO A 45 22.97 7.38 13.93
CA PRO A 45 23.53 6.16 14.51
C PRO A 45 23.36 6.08 16.03
N THR A 46 23.11 7.20 16.71
CA THR A 46 22.91 7.23 18.17
C THR A 46 21.54 7.81 18.55
N GLN A 47 21.05 7.42 19.73
CA GLN A 47 19.80 7.96 20.29
C GLN A 47 19.84 9.49 20.42
N ALA A 48 21.01 10.04 20.81
CA ALA A 48 21.19 11.48 20.93
C ALA A 48 21.03 12.22 19.58
N ASP A 49 21.30 11.55 18.45
CA ASP A 49 21.10 12.12 17.12
C ASP A 49 19.61 12.14 16.74
N LEU A 50 18.87 11.08 17.09
CA LEU A 50 17.42 11.03 16.94
C LEU A 50 16.73 12.09 17.80
N ASP A 51 17.14 12.25 19.06
CA ASP A 51 16.56 13.24 19.98
C ASP A 51 16.76 14.68 19.46
N LYS A 52 17.94 14.97 18.90
CA LYS A 52 18.24 16.27 18.27
C LYS A 52 17.38 16.49 17.02
N ALA A 53 17.24 15.47 16.17
CA ALA A 53 16.40 15.55 14.99
C ALA A 53 14.93 15.78 15.34
N ALA A 54 14.43 15.10 16.37
CA ALA A 54 13.08 15.27 16.90
C ALA A 54 12.86 16.69 17.41
N ALA A 55 13.81 17.26 18.17
CA ALA A 55 13.73 18.64 18.64
C ALA A 55 13.67 19.64 17.47
N ALA A 56 14.55 19.47 16.47
CA ALA A 56 14.56 20.34 15.29
C ALA A 56 13.26 20.25 14.46
N ALA A 57 12.66 19.07 14.37
CA ALA A 57 11.39 18.89 13.68
C ALA A 57 10.21 19.54 14.43
N ARG A 58 10.19 19.46 15.77
CA ARG A 58 9.16 20.10 16.62
C ARG A 58 9.18 21.62 16.51
N ASP A 59 10.36 22.21 16.35
CA ASP A 59 10.53 23.66 16.18
C ASP A 59 10.17 24.14 14.75
N ASN A 60 9.79 23.24 13.84
CA ASN A 60 9.43 23.55 12.47
C ASN A 60 7.95 23.22 12.17
N PRO A 61 7.03 24.20 12.32
CA PRO A 61 5.60 24.00 12.07
C PRO A 61 5.28 23.56 10.64
N ALA A 62 6.09 23.98 9.65
CA ALA A 62 5.90 23.56 8.27
C ALA A 62 6.22 22.07 8.10
N ALA A 63 7.29 21.57 8.74
CA ALA A 63 7.63 20.15 8.70
C ALA A 63 6.52 19.28 9.29
N LEU A 64 5.94 19.69 10.43
CA LEU A 64 4.81 19.01 11.06
C LEU A 64 3.55 19.04 10.18
N ALA A 65 3.27 20.17 9.52
CA ALA A 65 2.12 20.30 8.64
C ALA A 65 2.20 19.36 7.41
N PHE A 66 3.40 19.16 6.85
CA PHE A 66 3.59 18.29 5.68
C PHE A 66 3.75 16.81 6.04
N SER A 67 4.44 16.51 7.14
CA SER A 67 4.86 15.15 7.48
C SER A 67 3.95 14.47 8.50
N GLY A 68 3.18 15.26 9.25
CA GLY A 68 2.28 14.80 10.30
C GLY A 68 2.71 15.23 11.71
N PRO A 69 1.89 14.89 12.72
CA PRO A 69 2.18 15.21 14.11
C PRO A 69 3.45 14.52 14.63
N ASP A 70 4.02 15.04 15.71
CA ASP A 70 5.28 14.62 16.31
C ASP A 70 5.14 13.33 17.14
N VAL A 71 4.76 12.23 16.48
CA VAL A 71 4.57 10.93 17.14
C VAL A 71 5.87 10.13 17.13
N ALA A 72 6.45 9.90 18.30
CA ALA A 72 7.62 9.03 18.52
C ALA A 72 8.84 9.34 17.62
N LEU A 73 9.06 10.63 17.28
CA LEU A 73 10.19 11.10 16.44
C LEU A 73 11.57 10.74 16.99
N ASP A 74 11.66 10.51 18.30
CA ASP A 74 12.83 10.02 19.01
C ASP A 74 13.10 8.52 18.77
N THR A 75 12.22 7.81 18.08
CA THR A 75 12.42 6.41 17.69
C THR A 75 12.75 6.28 16.21
N LEU A 76 13.48 5.23 15.83
CA LEU A 76 13.76 4.95 14.41
C LEU A 76 12.46 4.84 13.59
N GLY A 77 11.49 4.08 14.10
CA GLY A 77 10.21 3.89 13.41
C GLY A 77 9.42 5.19 13.22
N GLY A 78 9.36 6.04 14.25
CA GLY A 78 8.69 7.34 14.15
C GLY A 78 9.43 8.30 13.22
N GLN A 79 10.76 8.34 13.27
CA GLN A 79 11.56 9.19 12.37
C GLN A 79 11.48 8.75 10.90
N VAL A 80 11.42 7.44 10.64
CA VAL A 80 11.19 6.92 9.28
C VAL A 80 9.78 7.24 8.83
N ALA A 81 8.77 7.00 9.68
CA ALA A 81 7.38 7.31 9.37
C ALA A 81 7.16 8.80 9.10
N PHE A 82 7.85 9.68 9.82
CA PHE A 82 7.81 11.12 9.58
C PHE A 82 8.42 11.49 8.23
N GLN A 83 9.55 10.90 7.86
CA GLN A 83 10.20 11.20 6.57
C GLN A 83 9.45 10.68 5.35
N ILE A 84 8.96 9.43 5.39
CA ILE A 84 8.38 8.77 4.21
C ILE A 84 6.87 8.63 4.26
N GLY A 85 6.23 8.85 5.41
CA GLY A 85 4.81 8.53 5.63
C GLY A 85 3.87 9.22 4.65
N ALA A 86 4.04 10.52 4.43
CA ALA A 86 3.19 11.27 3.50
C ALA A 86 3.29 10.73 2.05
N VAL A 87 4.51 10.52 1.56
CA VAL A 87 4.76 9.99 0.21
C VAL A 87 4.33 8.52 0.11
N GLY A 88 4.67 7.71 1.10
CA GLY A 88 4.34 6.28 1.16
C GLY A 88 2.83 6.04 1.18
N LEU A 89 2.09 6.74 2.03
CA LEU A 89 0.63 6.66 2.07
C LEU A 89 -0.02 7.15 0.78
N THR A 90 0.53 8.21 0.17
CA THR A 90 0.07 8.69 -1.15
C THR A 90 0.27 7.62 -2.22
N LEU A 91 1.42 6.95 -2.25
CA LEU A 91 1.70 5.85 -3.18
C LEU A 91 0.79 4.65 -2.94
N VAL A 92 0.52 4.27 -1.69
CA VAL A 92 -0.44 3.21 -1.34
C VAL A 92 -1.86 3.57 -1.78
N GLY A 93 -2.26 4.83 -1.61
CA GLY A 93 -3.53 5.36 -2.09
C GLY A 93 -3.65 5.30 -3.61
N LEU A 94 -2.61 5.74 -4.33
CA LEU A 94 -2.54 5.67 -5.80
C LEU A 94 -2.55 4.23 -6.29
N MET A 95 -1.76 3.35 -5.68
CA MET A 95 -1.76 1.91 -5.96
C MET A 95 -3.18 1.35 -5.85
N SER A 96 -3.86 1.60 -4.72
CA SER A 96 -5.22 1.12 -4.48
C SER A 96 -6.21 1.67 -5.51
N LEU A 97 -6.20 2.99 -5.75
CA LEU A 97 -7.10 3.66 -6.69
C LEU A 97 -6.92 3.13 -8.13
N LEU A 98 -5.68 3.06 -8.60
CA LEU A 98 -5.36 2.61 -9.96
C LEU A 98 -5.66 1.13 -10.14
N MET A 99 -5.42 0.31 -9.11
CA MET A 99 -5.70 -1.12 -9.17
C MET A 99 -7.20 -1.40 -9.14
N VAL A 100 -7.97 -0.76 -8.26
CA VAL A 100 -9.45 -0.89 -8.25
C VAL A 100 -10.02 -0.44 -9.59
N SER A 101 -9.58 0.71 -10.12
CA SER A 101 -10.07 1.22 -11.41
C SER A 101 -9.79 0.26 -12.56
N ARG A 102 -8.58 -0.34 -12.60
CA ARG A 102 -8.22 -1.34 -13.61
C ARG A 102 -9.05 -2.61 -13.50
N LEU A 103 -9.23 -3.14 -12.29
CA LEU A 103 -9.92 -4.40 -12.06
C LEU A 103 -11.45 -4.30 -12.21
N THR A 104 -11.98 -3.07 -12.32
CA THR A 104 -13.40 -2.80 -12.56
C THR A 104 -13.61 -2.30 -13.99
N ARG A 105 -13.24 -1.05 -14.29
CA ARG A 105 -13.44 -0.42 -15.61
C ARG A 105 -12.68 -1.11 -16.73
N GLY A 106 -11.43 -1.52 -16.48
CA GLY A 106 -10.64 -2.22 -17.50
C GLY A 106 -11.25 -3.55 -17.94
N GLU A 107 -12.00 -4.22 -17.06
CA GLU A 107 -12.71 -5.46 -17.40
C GLU A 107 -14.02 -5.20 -18.17
N GLU A 108 -14.63 -4.02 -17.98
CA GLU A 108 -15.79 -3.55 -18.76
C GLU A 108 -15.35 -3.15 -20.17
N ASP A 109 -14.34 -2.30 -20.29
CA ASP A 109 -13.84 -1.80 -21.58
C ASP A 109 -13.30 -2.92 -22.48
N SER A 110 -12.81 -4.01 -21.90
CA SER A 110 -12.32 -5.18 -22.63
C SER A 110 -13.40 -6.21 -22.97
N GLY A 111 -14.67 -5.98 -22.59
CA GLY A 111 -15.79 -6.90 -22.78
C GLY A 111 -15.71 -8.19 -21.95
N ARG A 112 -14.65 -8.38 -21.14
CA ARG A 112 -14.43 -9.61 -20.36
C ARG A 112 -15.47 -9.78 -19.27
N LEU A 113 -16.00 -8.68 -18.74
CA LEU A 113 -17.04 -8.73 -17.72
C LEU A 113 -18.31 -9.43 -18.24
N GLU A 114 -18.64 -9.31 -19.52
CA GLU A 114 -19.80 -9.98 -20.12
C GLU A 114 -19.59 -11.50 -20.19
N LEU A 115 -18.39 -11.94 -20.58
CA LEU A 115 -18.01 -13.36 -20.56
C LEU A 115 -18.04 -13.93 -19.15
N VAL A 116 -17.53 -13.19 -18.16
CA VAL A 116 -17.57 -13.59 -16.76
C VAL A 116 -19.03 -13.70 -16.27
N ARG A 117 -19.90 -12.77 -16.65
CA ARG A 117 -21.34 -12.81 -16.30
C ARG A 117 -22.11 -13.93 -16.99
N SER A 118 -21.61 -14.50 -18.09
CA SER A 118 -22.20 -15.69 -18.72
C SER A 118 -21.90 -16.99 -17.98
N MET A 119 -20.88 -16.99 -17.10
CA MET A 119 -20.57 -18.12 -16.21
C MET A 119 -21.49 -18.11 -14.98
N PRO A 120 -21.63 -19.25 -14.25
CA PRO A 120 -22.44 -19.34 -13.03
C PRO A 120 -21.75 -18.64 -11.83
N VAL A 121 -21.54 -17.33 -11.94
CA VAL A 121 -20.94 -16.47 -10.92
C VAL A 121 -21.96 -15.46 -10.40
N GLY A 122 -21.84 -15.11 -9.12
CA GLY A 122 -22.71 -14.11 -8.50
C GLY A 122 -22.46 -12.71 -9.06
N ARG A 123 -23.51 -11.88 -9.12
CA ARG A 123 -23.44 -10.51 -9.67
C ARG A 123 -22.37 -9.63 -9.01
N ARG A 124 -22.10 -9.84 -7.72
CA ARG A 124 -21.12 -9.07 -6.94
C ARG A 124 -19.74 -9.74 -6.87
N ALA A 125 -19.59 -10.96 -7.40
CA ALA A 125 -18.35 -11.71 -7.32
C ALA A 125 -17.14 -11.01 -7.98
N PRO A 126 -17.25 -10.35 -9.16
CA PRO A 126 -16.11 -9.65 -9.77
C PRO A 126 -15.62 -8.45 -8.95
N ILE A 127 -16.54 -7.64 -8.44
CA ILE A 127 -16.21 -6.47 -7.61
C ILE A 127 -15.59 -6.93 -6.28
N ALA A 128 -16.17 -7.96 -5.65
CA ALA A 128 -15.61 -8.53 -4.43
C ALA A 128 -14.18 -9.05 -4.67
N ALA A 129 -13.94 -9.78 -5.77
CA ALA A 129 -12.61 -10.27 -6.12
C ALA A 129 -11.60 -9.14 -6.30
N ALA A 130 -11.97 -8.05 -6.97
CA ALA A 130 -11.13 -6.86 -7.11
C ALA A 130 -10.77 -6.24 -5.75
N VAL A 131 -11.75 -6.07 -4.86
CA VAL A 131 -11.54 -5.55 -3.50
C VAL A 131 -10.64 -6.47 -2.69
N TRP A 132 -10.85 -7.79 -2.74
CA TRP A 132 -10.01 -8.76 -2.03
C TRP A 132 -8.55 -8.70 -2.46
N VAL A 133 -8.27 -8.57 -3.77
CA VAL A 133 -6.89 -8.43 -4.28
C VAL A 133 -6.24 -7.15 -3.77
N VAL A 134 -6.94 -6.01 -3.85
CA VAL A 134 -6.39 -4.73 -3.40
C VAL A 134 -6.19 -4.69 -1.88
N ALA A 135 -7.13 -5.27 -1.12
CA ALA A 135 -6.97 -5.43 0.32
C ALA A 135 -5.74 -6.29 0.66
N ALA A 136 -5.54 -7.41 -0.05
CA ALA A 136 -4.35 -8.25 0.12
C ALA A 136 -3.05 -7.50 -0.21
N MET A 137 -3.04 -6.65 -1.24
CA MET A 137 -1.90 -5.79 -1.55
C MET A 137 -1.59 -4.79 -0.43
N ASN A 138 -2.60 -4.14 0.12
CA ASN A 138 -2.44 -3.20 1.24
C ASN A 138 -1.90 -3.91 2.49
N ILE A 139 -2.41 -5.10 2.80
CA ILE A 139 -1.90 -5.93 3.90
C ILE A 139 -0.44 -6.32 3.64
N ALA A 140 -0.10 -6.76 2.42
CA ALA A 140 1.26 -7.14 2.08
C ALA A 140 2.24 -5.96 2.24
N VAL A 141 1.87 -4.77 1.76
CA VAL A 141 2.67 -3.55 1.97
C VAL A 141 2.83 -3.25 3.46
N GLY A 142 1.74 -3.31 4.23
CA GLY A 142 1.76 -3.08 5.68
C GLY A 142 2.71 -4.05 6.40
N VAL A 143 2.60 -5.35 6.13
CA VAL A 143 3.45 -6.38 6.72
C VAL A 143 4.92 -6.17 6.35
N LEU A 144 5.23 -5.88 5.08
CA LEU A 144 6.62 -5.65 4.65
C LEU A 144 7.20 -4.37 5.23
N THR A 145 6.39 -3.32 5.37
CA THR A 145 6.77 -2.07 6.03
C THR A 145 7.09 -2.33 7.50
N THR A 146 6.22 -3.06 8.21
CA THR A 146 6.47 -3.43 9.62
C THR A 146 7.71 -4.30 9.77
N ALA A 147 7.98 -5.21 8.84
CA ALA A 147 9.18 -6.06 8.88
C ALA A 147 10.47 -5.31 8.52
N SER A 148 10.38 -4.11 7.95
CA SER A 148 11.53 -3.29 7.53
C SER A 148 12.05 -2.33 8.60
N LEU A 149 11.28 -2.14 9.68
CA LEU A 149 11.58 -1.28 10.83
C LEU A 149 12.00 -2.13 12.03
#